data_AF-A0A8T5BVW5-F1
#
_entry.id   AF-A0A8T5BVW5-F1
#
_cell.length_a   1.000
_cell.length_b   1.000
_cell.length_c   1.000
_cell.angle_alpha   90.00
_cell.angle_beta   90.00
_cell.angle_gamma   90.00
#
_symmetry.space_group_name_H-M   'P 1'
#
loop_
_entity.id
_entity.type
_entity.pdbx_description
1 polymer ?
#
loop_
_entity_poly.entity_id
_entity_poly.type
_entity_poly.pdbx_seq_one_letter_code
_entity_poly.pdbx_strand_id
1 'polypeptide(L)'
;MRVHVFAEDELGECFAVICVNKVGGLDPVGLSDAVEVVQMALGEDGDVAIAIPISLLDKAGGIFGITRRMFLVDGELRVWTHLRDNAYIQMIKRIMLSQRQG
;
A
#
# COMPACT_ATOMS: atom_id res chain seq x y z
N MET A 1 3.96 -11.19 -7.06
CA MET A 1 3.31 -9.88 -7.02
C MET A 1 2.22 -9.86 -8.08
N ARG A 2 1.09 -9.19 -7.83
CA ARG A 2 0.10 -8.87 -8.87
C ARG A 2 -0.02 -7.35 -8.91
N VAL A 3 0.05 -6.77 -10.11
CA VAL A 3 -0.21 -5.34 -10.31
C VAL A 3 -1.68 -5.22 -10.70
N HIS A 4 -2.45 -4.48 -9.91
CA HIS A 4 -3.81 -4.09 -10.27
C HIS A 4 -3.72 -2.63 -10.72
N VAL A 5 -4.05 -2.40 -11.99
CA VAL A 5 -3.97 -1.06 -12.56
C VAL A 5 -5.30 -0.37 -12.26
N PHE A 6 -5.22 0.83 -11.66
CA PHE A 6 -6.29 1.77 -11.36
C PHE A 6 -7.00 1.58 -10.01
N ALA A 7 -6.48 2.28 -9.00
CA ALA A 7 -7.30 2.87 -7.95
C ALA A 7 -7.44 4.37 -8.23
N GLU A 8 -8.66 4.88 -8.24
CA GLU A 8 -8.98 6.30 -8.28
C GLU A 8 -9.08 6.81 -6.83
N ASP A 9 -8.37 7.88 -6.48
CA ASP A 9 -8.54 8.49 -5.16
C ASP A 9 -9.74 9.44 -5.10
N GLU A 10 -9.96 10.06 -3.94
CA GLU A 10 -11.07 10.99 -3.71
C GLU A 10 -10.98 12.27 -4.58
N LEU A 11 -9.83 12.51 -5.22
CA LEU A 11 -9.56 13.65 -6.09
C LEU A 11 -9.59 13.26 -7.59
N GLY A 12 -9.86 12.00 -7.92
CA GLY A 12 -9.89 11.51 -9.31
C GLY A 12 -8.52 11.11 -9.85
N GLU A 13 -7.48 11.04 -9.01
CA GLU A 13 -6.14 10.66 -9.46
C GLU A 13 -6.02 9.14 -9.61
N CYS A 14 -5.40 8.70 -10.71
CA CYS A 14 -5.26 7.30 -11.07
C CYS A 14 -3.85 6.78 -10.74
N PHE A 15 -3.79 5.64 -10.03
CA PHE A 15 -2.53 5.03 -9.62
C PHE A 15 -2.37 3.61 -10.15
N ALA A 16 -1.13 3.25 -10.49
CA ALA A 16 -0.76 1.85 -10.59
C ALA A 16 -0.58 1.27 -9.18
N VAL A 17 -1.21 0.15 -8.88
CA VAL A 17 -1.17 -0.43 -7.53
C VAL A 17 -0.44 -1.77 -7.55
N ILE A 18 0.64 -1.84 -6.78
CA ILE A 18 1.37 -3.08 -6.49
C ILE A 18 0.70 -3.76 -5.29
N CYS A 19 0.15 -4.95 -5.49
CA CYS A 19 -0.48 -5.70 -4.41
C CYS A 19 0.49 -6.72 -3.78
N VAL A 20 0.70 -6.57 -2.48
CA VAL A 20 1.43 -7.53 -1.66
C VAL A 20 0.42 -8.48 -1.01
N ASN A 21 0.58 -9.79 -1.18
CA ASN A 21 -0.36 -10.79 -0.65
C ASN A 21 0.28 -11.82 0.29
N LYS A 22 1.59 -11.73 0.51
CA LYS A 22 2.35 -12.65 1.36
C LYS A 22 3.57 -11.95 1.94
N VAL A 23 4.10 -12.46 3.05
CA VAL A 23 5.27 -11.90 3.74
C VAL A 23 6.48 -11.80 2.81
N GLY A 24 6.74 -12.82 2.00
CA GLY A 24 7.86 -12.78 1.04
C GLY A 24 7.70 -11.74 -0.08
N GLY A 25 6.55 -11.06 -0.18
CA GLY A 25 6.36 -9.90 -1.04
C GLY A 25 6.61 -8.57 -0.34
N LEU A 26 7.03 -8.56 0.93
CA LEU A 26 7.42 -7.37 1.70
C LEU A 26 8.95 -7.16 1.69
N ASP A 27 9.66 -7.75 0.73
CA ASP A 27 11.08 -7.51 0.54
C ASP A 27 11.30 -6.06 0.07
N PRO A 28 11.97 -5.19 0.84
CA PRO A 28 12.12 -3.78 0.50
C PRO A 28 12.86 -3.56 -0.83
N VAL A 29 13.88 -4.37 -1.10
CA VAL A 29 14.67 -4.25 -2.33
C VAL A 29 13.82 -4.62 -3.53
N GLY A 30 13.21 -5.81 -3.52
CA GLY A 30 12.34 -6.25 -4.62
C GLY A 30 11.11 -5.35 -4.85
N LEU A 31 10.55 -4.75 -3.79
CA LEU A 31 9.46 -3.76 -3.92
C LEU A 31 9.93 -2.45 -4.52
N SER A 32 11.11 -1.96 -4.12
CA SER A 32 11.70 -0.75 -4.70
C SER A 32 11.95 -0.92 -6.19
N ASP A 33 12.60 -2.03 -6.57
CA ASP A 33 12.86 -2.35 -7.98
C ASP A 33 11.56 -2.43 -8.77
N ALA A 34 10.52 -3.05 -8.22
CA ALA A 34 9.24 -3.15 -8.90
C ALA A 34 8.52 -1.80 -9.03
N VAL A 35 8.61 -0.92 -8.04
CA VAL A 35 8.09 0.45 -8.12
C VAL A 35 8.80 1.22 -9.22
N GLU A 36 10.13 1.15 -9.28
CA GLU A 36 10.94 1.83 -10.30
C GLU A 36 10.58 1.35 -11.71
N VAL A 37 10.48 0.04 -11.92
CA VAL A 37 10.09 -0.54 -13.23
C VAL A 37 8.72 -0.04 -13.67
N VAL A 38 7.74 -0.01 -12.75
CA VAL A 38 6.38 0.46 -13.08
C VAL A 38 6.39 1.97 -13.34
N GLN A 39 7.10 2.75 -12.54
CA GLN A 39 7.18 4.19 -12.69
C GLN A 39 7.84 4.60 -14.01
N MET A 40 8.92 3.91 -14.40
CA MET A 40 9.54 4.09 -15.72
C MET A 40 8.57 3.79 -16.87
N ALA A 41 7.68 2.80 -16.71
CA ALA A 41 6.69 2.45 -17.73
C ALA A 41 5.55 3.47 -17.83
N LEU A 42 5.21 4.14 -16.72
CA LEU A 42 4.15 5.14 -16.68
C LEU A 42 4.62 6.54 -17.13
N GLY A 43 5.91 6.83 -17.03
CA GLY A 43 6.49 8.15 -17.34
C GLY A 43 6.53 9.08 -16.11
N GLU A 44 7.00 10.32 -16.32
CA GLU A 44 7.30 11.28 -15.23
C GLU A 44 6.11 11.61 -14.32
N ASP A 45 4.88 11.54 -14.86
CA ASP A 45 3.64 11.85 -14.13
C ASP A 45 2.98 10.60 -13.50
N GLY A 46 3.58 9.42 -13.70
CA GLY A 46 3.04 8.16 -13.21
C GLY A 46 3.34 7.91 -11.73
N ASP A 47 2.30 7.92 -10.90
CA ASP A 47 2.44 7.52 -9.49
C ASP A 47 2.09 6.04 -9.27
N VAL A 48 2.89 5.39 -8.43
CA VAL A 48 2.73 3.99 -8.04
C VAL A 48 2.38 3.91 -6.57
N ALA A 49 1.33 3.17 -6.22
CA ALA A 49 0.95 2.90 -4.83
C ALA A 49 1.18 1.42 -4.48
N ILE A 50 1.30 1.12 -3.18
CA ILE A 50 1.44 -0.26 -2.69
C ILE A 50 0.24 -0.62 -1.82
N ALA A 51 -0.47 -1.70 -2.15
CA ALA A 51 -1.54 -2.24 -1.35
C ALA A 51 -1.06 -3.38 -0.45
N ILE A 52 -1.31 -3.27 0.85
CA ILE A 52 -0.85 -4.18 1.89
C ILE A 52 -2.06 -4.66 2.71
N PRO A 53 -2.28 -5.97 2.84
CA PRO A 53 -3.23 -6.52 3.78
C PRO A 53 -2.88 -6.12 5.20
N ILE A 54 -3.86 -5.69 5.98
CA ILE A 54 -3.65 -5.26 7.38
C ILE A 54 -3.03 -6.38 8.23
N SER A 55 -3.34 -7.63 7.91
CA SER A 55 -2.73 -8.81 8.53
C SER A 55 -1.21 -8.91 8.35
N LEU A 56 -0.64 -8.19 7.38
CA LEU A 56 0.79 -8.15 7.07
C LEU A 56 1.48 -6.86 7.51
N LEU A 57 0.73 -5.89 8.04
CA LEU A 57 1.23 -4.56 8.39
C LEU A 57 2.39 -4.59 9.39
N ASP A 58 2.34 -5.49 10.36
CA ASP A 58 3.36 -5.63 11.41
C ASP A 58 4.70 -6.12 10.86
N LYS A 59 4.67 -6.68 9.66
CA LYS A 59 5.84 -7.18 8.93
C LYS A 59 6.31 -6.19 7.86
N ALA A 60 5.59 -5.09 7.65
CA ALA A 60 5.81 -4.10 6.60
C ALA A 60 6.75 -2.95 7.02
N GLY A 61 7.40 -3.04 8.19
CA GLY A 61 8.24 -1.98 8.74
C GLY A 61 9.34 -1.45 7.81
N GLY A 62 9.86 -2.28 6.91
CA GLY A 62 10.93 -1.92 5.98
C GLY A 62 10.46 -1.35 4.64
N ILE A 63 9.15 -1.31 4.36
CA ILE A 63 8.62 -0.88 3.05
C ILE A 63 7.99 0.52 3.08
N PHE A 64 7.91 1.12 4.28
CA PHE A 64 7.48 2.49 4.45
C PHE A 64 8.50 3.44 3.80
N GLY A 65 8.02 4.32 2.92
CA GLY A 65 8.87 5.27 2.20
C GLY A 65 9.33 4.82 0.81
N ILE A 66 9.06 3.57 0.41
CA ILE A 66 9.31 3.10 -0.96
C ILE A 66 8.40 3.83 -1.97
N THR A 67 7.18 4.14 -1.56
CA THR A 67 6.23 4.93 -2.34
C THR A 67 5.62 6.03 -1.47
N ARG A 68 5.14 7.09 -2.13
CA ARG A 68 4.36 8.17 -1.53
C ARG A 68 2.96 7.72 -1.08
N ARG A 69 2.41 6.62 -1.62
CA ARG A 69 1.05 6.15 -1.32
C ARG A 69 0.99 4.67 -0.99
N MET A 70 0.32 4.36 0.11
CA MET A 70 0.00 2.98 0.46
C MET A 70 -1.49 2.84 0.71
N PHE A 71 -2.00 1.67 0.35
CA PHE A 71 -3.36 1.25 0.62
C PHE A 71 -3.33 0.13 1.63
N LEU A 72 -4.17 0.23 2.65
CA LEU A 72 -4.40 -0.85 3.60
C LEU A 72 -5.66 -1.60 3.20
N VAL A 73 -5.53 -2.91 3.04
CA VAL A 73 -6.64 -3.78 2.62
C VAL A 73 -7.05 -4.64 3.82
N ASP A 74 -8.31 -4.56 4.23
CA ASP A 74 -8.82 -5.42 5.30
C ASP A 74 -9.24 -6.81 4.78
N GLY A 75 -9.74 -7.66 5.69
CA GLY A 75 -10.19 -9.01 5.36
C GLY A 75 -11.45 -9.06 4.49
N GLU A 76 -12.19 -7.94 4.39
CA GLU A 76 -13.39 -7.79 3.56
C GLU A 76 -13.09 -7.08 2.23
N LEU A 77 -11.80 -6.93 1.89
CA LEU A 77 -11.32 -6.21 0.70
C LEU A 77 -11.64 -4.71 0.70
N ARG A 78 -11.99 -4.12 1.84
CA ARG A 78 -12.12 -2.66 1.92
C ARG A 78 -10.74 -2.03 1.91
N VAL A 79 -10.62 -0.98 1.12
CA VAL A 79 -9.37 -0.25 0.90
C VAL A 79 -9.40 1.04 1.69
N TRP A 80 -8.37 1.23 2.50
CA TRP A 80 -8.15 2.45 3.28
C TRP A 80 -6.94 3.16 2.70
N THR A 81 -7.12 4.41 2.26
CA THR A 81 -6.06 5.22 1.66
C THR A 81 -5.18 5.82 2.76
N HIS A 82 -3.89 5.95 2.49
CA HIS A 82 -2.96 6.58 3.41
C HIS A 82 -2.20 7.73 2.74
N LEU A 83 -2.46 8.95 3.22
CA LEU A 83 -1.67 10.13 2.89
C LEU A 83 -0.53 10.28 3.92
N ARG A 84 0.69 10.00 3.47
CA ARG A 84 2.00 10.51 3.94
C ARG A 84 2.55 10.23 5.35
N ASP A 85 1.79 9.86 6.39
CA ASP A 85 2.38 9.84 7.77
C ASP A 85 2.29 8.53 8.60
N ASN A 86 3.43 7.98 9.04
CA ASN A 86 3.54 6.71 9.80
C ASN A 86 2.67 6.69 11.09
N ALA A 87 2.42 7.85 11.70
CA ALA A 87 1.53 7.99 12.85
C ALA A 87 0.08 7.55 12.54
N TYR A 88 -0.39 7.77 11.31
CA TYR A 88 -1.75 7.41 10.89
C TYR A 88 -1.90 5.90 10.71
N ILE A 89 -0.86 5.20 10.28
CA ILE A 89 -0.83 3.73 10.19
C ILE A 89 -1.05 3.09 11.56
N GLN A 90 -0.36 3.60 12.59
CA GLN A 90 -0.53 3.12 13.96
C GLN A 90 -1.93 3.45 14.51
N MET A 91 -2.49 4.60 14.11
CA MET A 91 -3.87 4.98 14.47
C MET A 91 -4.91 4.06 13.81
N ILE A 92 -4.80 3.82 12.51
CA ILE A 92 -5.69 2.88 11.78
C ILE A 92 -5.56 1.49 12.39
N LYS A 93 -4.34 1.02 12.67
CA LYS A 93 -4.11 -0.26 13.35
C LYS A 93 -4.84 -0.32 14.70
N ARG A 94 -4.81 0.75 15.52
CA ARG A 94 -5.56 0.81 16.79
C ARG A 94 -7.07 0.77 16.57
N ILE A 95 -7.61 1.58 15.65
CA ILE A 95 -9.05 1.62 15.36
C ILE A 95 -9.53 0.25 14.88
N MET A 96 -8.81 -0.38 13.96
CA MET A 96 -9.14 -1.71 13.42
C MET A 96 -9.07 -2.81 14.47
N LEU A 97 -8.06 -2.78 15.35
CA LEU A 97 -7.95 -3.72 16.46
C LEU A 97 -9.07 -3.52 17.49
N SER A 98 -9.52 -2.29 17.74
CA SER A 98 -10.65 -2.02 18.64
C SER A 98 -12.00 -2.49 18.07
N GLN A 99 -12.17 -2.46 16.75
CA GLN A 99 -13.40 -2.89 16.07
C GLN A 99 -13.54 -4.42 16.00
N ARG A 100 -12.47 -5.18 16.25
CA ARG A 100 -12.48 -6.67 16.29
C ARG A 100 -12.79 -7.26 17.67
N GLN A 101 -12.84 -6.44 18.73
CA GLN A 101 -13.07 -6.89 20.11
C GLN A 101 -14.46 -6.56 20.66
N GLY A 102 -15.33 -5.91 19.87
CA GLY A 102 -16.74 -5.68 20.18
C GLY A 102 -17.62 -6.58 19.32
#